data_AF-A9YT55-F1
#
_entry.id   AF-A9YT55-F1
#
_cell.length_a   1.000
_cell.length_b   1.000
_cell.length_c   1.000
_cell.angle_alpha   90.00
_cell.angle_beta   90.00
_cell.angle_gamma   90.00
#
_symmetry.space_group_name_H-M   'P 1'
#
loop_
_entity.id
_entity.type
_entity.pdbx_description
1 polymer ?
#
loop_
_entity_poly.entity_id
_entity_poly.type
_entity_poly.pdbx_seq_one_letter_code
_entity_poly.pdbx_strand_id
1 'polypeptide(L)' 'CCTPPNDTPETCPPTNYSQIFEDQCPQAYSYAYDDKNSLFTCFGGPNYAITFCP' A
#
# COMPACT_ATOMS: atom_id res chain seq x y z
N CYS A 1 -0.09 10.34 -8.52
CA CYS A 1 0.39 9.12 -9.21
C CYS A 1 1.86 8.81 -8.94
N CYS A 2 2.58 9.66 -8.20
CA CYS A 2 4.00 9.46 -7.93
C CYS A 2 4.85 9.25 -9.20
N THR A 3 4.56 10.05 -10.22
CA THR A 3 5.28 10.14 -11.48
C THR A 3 6.13 11.41 -11.49
N PRO A 4 7.13 11.56 -12.38
CA PRO A 4 7.98 12.75 -12.40
C PRO A 4 7.16 14.05 -12.41
N PRO A 5 7.49 15.05 -11.56
CA PRO A 5 8.69 15.17 -10.71
C PRO A 5 8.56 14.56 -9.29
N ASN A 6 7.51 13.78 -9.03
CA ASN A 6 7.19 13.19 -7.72
C ASN A 6 7.42 11.67 -7.72
N ASP A 7 8.47 11.18 -8.36
CA ASP A 7 8.78 9.74 -8.55
C ASP A 7 9.69 9.17 -7.45
N THR A 8 9.70 9.79 -6.28
CA THR A 8 10.35 9.23 -5.08
C THR A 8 9.41 9.31 -3.86
N PRO A 9 9.59 8.47 -2.83
CA PRO A 9 8.79 8.55 -1.60
C PRO A 9 8.86 9.93 -0.93
N GLU A 10 10.03 10.58 -0.96
CA GLU A 10 10.24 11.90 -0.36
C GLU A 10 9.48 12.99 -1.12
N THR A 11 9.31 12.82 -2.43
CA THR A 11 8.64 13.78 -3.31
C THR A 11 7.15 13.48 -3.50
N CYS A 12 6.67 12.31 -3.08
CA CYS A 12 5.26 11.90 -3.15
C CYS A 12 4.75 11.43 -1.78
N PRO A 13 4.47 12.35 -0.84
CA PRO A 13 3.95 12.00 0.48
C PRO A 13 2.47 11.55 0.43
N PRO A 14 1.96 10.96 1.51
CA PRO A 14 0.54 10.70 1.68
C PRO A 14 -0.30 11.97 1.49
N THR A 15 -1.50 11.80 0.96
CA THR A 15 -2.47 12.87 0.72
C THR A 15 -3.75 12.62 1.51
N ASN A 16 -4.62 13.62 1.61
CA ASN A 16 -5.97 13.43 2.18
C ASN A 16 -6.76 12.34 1.44
N TYR A 17 -6.51 12.15 0.14
CA TYR A 17 -7.17 11.10 -0.64
C TYR A 17 -6.65 9.71 -0.31
N SER A 18 -5.33 9.54 -0.16
CA SER A 18 -4.77 8.23 0.20
C SER A 18 -5.14 7.85 1.64
N GLN A 19 -5.19 8.82 2.57
CA GLN A 19 -5.60 8.56 3.96
C GLN A 19 -7.01 7.98 4.08
N ILE A 20 -7.95 8.34 3.19
CA ILE A 20 -9.28 7.73 3.18
C ILE A 20 -9.20 6.21 3.00
N PHE A 21 -8.32 5.73 2.13
CA PHE A 21 -8.16 4.29 1.89
C PHE A 21 -7.38 3.62 3.02
N GLU A 22 -6.36 4.29 3.54
CA GLU A 22 -5.57 3.81 4.68
C GLU A 22 -6.44 3.61 5.92
N ASP A 23 -7.32 4.57 6.24
CA ASP A 23 -8.21 4.51 7.40
C ASP A 23 -9.25 3.39 7.30
N GLN A 24 -9.67 3.03 6.08
CA GLN A 24 -10.64 1.94 5.87
C GLN A 24 -9.96 0.57 5.80
N CYS A 25 -8.75 0.50 5.25
CA CYS A 25 -8.01 -0.73 5.00
C CYS A 25 -6.53 -0.57 5.38
N PRO A 26 -6.17 -0.46 6.67
CA PRO A 26 -4.80 -0.18 7.13
C PRO A 26 -3.80 -1.33 6.93
N GLN A 27 -4.25 -2.43 6.32
CA GLN A 27 -3.42 -3.57 5.93
C GLN A 27 -3.27 -3.65 4.41
N ALA A 28 -3.60 -2.60 3.68
CA ALA A 28 -3.51 -2.53 2.23
C ALA A 28 -2.81 -1.25 1.81
N TYR A 29 -2.13 -1.29 0.67
CA TYR A 29 -1.52 -0.09 0.08
C TYR A 29 -2.59 0.92 -0.34
N SER A 30 -2.55 2.12 0.22
CA SER A 30 -3.42 3.26 -0.15
C SER A 30 -2.83 4.13 -1.26
N TYR A 31 -1.51 4.13 -1.45
CA TYR A 31 -0.83 4.83 -2.54
C TYR A 31 0.51 4.17 -2.94
N ALA A 32 1.15 4.70 -3.98
CA ALA A 32 2.29 4.04 -4.65
C ALA A 32 3.55 3.89 -3.79
N TYR A 33 3.75 4.76 -2.80
CA TYR A 33 4.88 4.67 -1.86
C TYR A 33 4.42 4.51 -0.43
N ASP A 34 3.29 3.83 -0.24
CA ASP A 34 2.85 3.51 1.11
C ASP A 34 3.90 2.72 1.88
N ASP A 35 3.81 2.81 3.20
CA ASP A 35 4.83 2.31 4.09
C ASP A 35 4.93 0.78 4.09
N LYS A 36 5.95 0.29 4.81
CA LYS A 36 6.24 -1.14 4.89
C LYS A 36 5.25 -1.93 5.76
N ASN A 37 4.33 -1.30 6.47
CA ASN A 37 3.30 -2.03 7.23
C ASN A 37 2.34 -2.77 6.29
N SER A 38 2.20 -2.28 5.06
CA SER A 38 1.47 -2.94 3.96
C SER A 38 2.31 -3.97 3.20
N LEU A 39 3.60 -4.18 3.54
CA LEU A 39 4.46 -5.17 2.91
C LEU A 39 4.39 -6.52 3.63
N PHE A 40 3.65 -7.46 3.05
CA PHE A 40 3.51 -8.82 3.58
C PHE A 40 4.43 -9.79 2.83
N THR A 41 5.35 -10.44 3.55
CA THR A 41 6.27 -11.44 2.97
C THR A 41 6.15 -12.75 3.73
N CYS A 42 6.09 -13.88 3.02
CA CYS A 42 6.03 -15.22 3.61
C CYS A 42 7.01 -16.16 2.90
N PHE A 43 7.90 -16.81 3.66
CA PHE A 43 8.96 -17.68 3.15
C PHE A 43 8.57 -19.17 3.25
N GLY A 44 9.23 -20.03 2.46
CA GLY A 44 9.10 -21.49 2.61
C GLY A 44 8.04 -22.15 1.72
N GLY A 45 7.68 -21.53 0.58
CA GLY A 45 6.71 -22.08 -0.36
C GLY A 45 5.27 -22.12 0.15
N PRO A 46 4.72 -21.00 0.64
CA PRO A 46 3.36 -20.95 1.14
C PRO A 46 2.33 -21.11 0.01
N ASN A 47 1.16 -21.62 0.38
CA ASN A 47 -0.05 -21.50 -0.44
C ASN A 47 -0.84 -20.27 0.01
N TYR A 48 -1.64 -19.69 -0.89
CA TYR A 48 -2.43 -18.50 -0.62
C TYR A 48 -3.91 -18.78 -0.95
N ALA A 49 -4.81 -18.24 -0.12
CA ALA A 49 -6.23 -18.18 -0.40
C ALA A 49 -6.62 -16.71 -0.66
N ILE A 50 -7.30 -16.46 -1.78
CA ILE A 50 -7.82 -15.14 -2.13
C ILE A 50 -9.33 -15.17 -1.96
N THR A 51 -9.87 -14.28 -1.13
CA THR A 51 -11.29 -14.24 -0.77
C THR A 51 -11.86 -12.87 -1.11
N PHE A 52 -13.00 -12.86 -1.81
CA PHE A 52 -13.78 -11.65 -2.07
C PHE A 52 -14.86 -11.51 -1.01
N CYS A 53 -15.04 -10.30 -0.46
CA CYS A 53 -15.84 -10.04 0.74
C CYS A 53 -15.39 -10.89 1.95
N PRO A 54 -14.13 -10.70 2.39
CA PRO A 54 -13.56 -11.43 3.53
C PRO A 54 -14.20 -11.05 4.87
#